data_AF-A0A1I2ETM6-F1
#
_entry.id   AF-A0A1I2ETM6-F1
#
_cell.length_a   1.000
_cell.length_b   1.000
_cell.length_c   1.000
_cell.angle_alpha   90.00
_cell.angle_beta   90.00
_cell.angle_gamma   90.00
#
_symmetry.space_group_name_H-M   'P 1'
#
loop_
_entity.id
_entity.type
_entity.pdbx_description
1 polymer ?
#
loop_
_entity_poly.entity_id
_entity_poly.type
_entity_poly.pdbx_seq_one_letter_code
_entity_poly.pdbx_strand_id
1 'polypeptide(L)' 'MKLQLGQGQIVIEVEHDPDVPTTCPECGQAVPRHDTRTRRWRHLDTCQYRTIIEA' A
#
# COMPACT_ATOMS: atom_id res chain seq x y z
N MET A 1 4.53 -7.00 4.36
CA MET A 1 4.77 -7.96 3.25
C MET A 1 4.49 -9.37 3.74
N LYS A 2 3.62 -10.10 3.03
CA LYS A 2 3.18 -11.46 3.38
C LYS A 2 3.38 -12.39 2.18
N LEU A 3 4.00 -13.55 2.41
CA LEU A 3 4.19 -14.59 1.39
C LEU A 3 3.13 -15.67 1.54
N GLN A 4 2.37 -15.94 0.47
CA GLN A 4 1.31 -16.94 0.43
C GLN A 4 1.71 -18.07 -0.53
N LEU A 5 2.55 -18.97 -0.02
CA LEU A 5 3.12 -20.10 -0.80
C LEU A 5 2.04 -20.96 -1.47
N GLY A 6 0.95 -21.28 -0.77
CA GLY A 6 -0.14 -22.10 -1.30
C GLY A 6 -0.96 -21.45 -2.42
N GLN A 7 -0.80 -20.14 -2.65
CA GLN A 7 -1.51 -19.40 -3.70
C GLN A 7 -0.58 -18.86 -4.78
N GLY A 8 0.73 -19.15 -4.70
CA GLY A 8 1.71 -18.60 -5.63
C GLY A 8 1.72 -17.06 -5.62
N GLN A 9 1.45 -16.43 -4.47
CA GLN A 9 1.23 -14.99 -4.38
C GLN A 9 2.10 -14.33 -3.28
N ILE A 10 2.54 -13.11 -3.55
CA ILE A 10 3.15 -12.20 -2.59
C ILE A 10 2.23 -10.99 -2.43
N VAL A 11 1.93 -10.60 -1.19
CA VAL A 11 1.18 -9.37 -0.88
C VAL A 11 2.10 -8.36 -0.21
N ILE A 12 2.17 -7.17 -0.80
CA ILE A 12 2.89 -6.02 -0.29
C ILE A 12 1.85 -5.07 0.29
N GLU A 13 1.87 -4.91 1.61
CA GLU A 13 1.01 -3.96 2.33
C GLU A 13 1.73 -2.62 2.41
N VAL A 14 1.03 -1.55 2.04
CA VAL A 14 1.51 -0.17 2.08
C VAL A 14 0.52 0.61 2.93
N GLU A 15 0.99 1.20 4.01
CA GLU A 15 0.14 1.96 4.92
C GLU A 15 0.76 3.35 5.15
N HIS A 16 -0.10 4.33 5.38
CA HIS A 16 0.34 5.59 5.95
C HIS A 16 0.58 5.40 7.44
N ASP A 17 1.65 6.02 7.95
CA ASP A 17 1.88 6.11 9.38
C ASP A 17 0.70 6.87 10.04
N PRO A 18 -0.05 6.24 10.96
CA PRO A 18 -1.21 6.86 11.59
C PRO A 18 -0.85 8.04 12.50
N ASP A 19 0.40 8.10 12.98
CA ASP A 19 0.89 9.15 13.88
C ASP A 19 1.46 10.36 13.13
N VAL A 20 1.62 10.25 11.80
CA VAL A 20 2.17 11.32 10.97
C VAL A 20 1.05 11.98 10.14
N PRO A 21 0.76 13.29 10.37
CA PRO A 21 -0.24 13.98 9.58
C PRO A 21 0.20 14.12 8.13
N THR A 22 -0.75 13.93 7.21
CA THR A 22 -0.54 14.27 5.79
C THR A 22 -0.37 15.78 5.64
N THR A 23 0.61 16.22 4.85
CA THR A 23 0.86 17.64 4.61
C THR A 23 0.55 18.04 3.17
N CYS A 24 0.08 19.27 2.98
CA CYS A 24 -0.08 19.84 1.66
C CYS A 24 1.30 20.05 1.01
N PRO A 25 1.56 19.55 -0.21
CA PRO A 25 2.86 19.69 -0.87
C PRO A 25 3.19 21.14 -1.25
N GLU A 26 2.20 22.03 -1.32
CA GLU A 26 2.38 23.43 -1.71
C GLU A 26 2.63 24.35 -0.51
N CYS A 27 1.87 24.20 0.58
CA CYS A 27 1.94 25.10 1.75
C CYS A 27 2.50 24.44 3.02
N GLY A 28 2.71 23.13 3.02
CA GLY A 28 3.27 22.38 4.15
C GLY A 28 2.33 22.19 5.35
N GLN A 29 1.12 22.75 5.31
CA GLN A 29 0.17 22.63 6.42
C GLN A 29 -0.35 21.18 6.55
N ALA A 30 -0.62 20.77 7.79
CA ALA A 30 -1.28 19.50 8.07
C ALA A 30 -2.72 19.53 7.52
N VAL A 31 -3.08 18.50 6.76
CA VAL A 31 -4.40 18.34 6.13
C VAL A 31 -4.97 16.97 6.43
N PRO A 32 -6.32 16.81 6.45
CA PRO A 32 -6.94 15.51 6.65
C PRO A 32 -6.63 14.55 5.51
N ARG A 33 -6.47 13.27 5.82
CA ARG A 33 -6.33 12.21 4.82
C ARG A 33 -7.66 12.01 4.08
N HIS A 34 -7.62 12.07 2.75
CA HIS A 34 -8.82 11.89 1.92
C HIS A 34 -9.19 10.42 1.67
N ASP A 35 -8.25 9.58 1.22
CA ASP A 35 -8.55 8.17 0.92
C ASP A 35 -8.07 7.25 2.03
N THR A 36 -9.02 6.58 2.67
CA THR A 36 -8.80 5.60 3.76
C THR A 36 -9.20 4.19 3.36
N ARG A 37 -9.66 3.99 2.11
CA ARG A 37 -10.14 2.69 1.65
C ARG A 37 -8.96 1.79 1.28
N THR A 38 -9.00 0.56 1.77
CA THR A 38 -8.08 -0.47 1.31
C THR A 38 -8.45 -0.93 -0.10
N ARG A 39 -7.46 -0.94 -0.98
CA ARG A 39 -7.58 -1.37 -2.38
C ARG A 39 -6.44 -2.34 -2.71
N ARG A 40 -6.68 -3.18 -3.70
CA ARG A 40 -5.72 -4.18 -4.17
C ARG A 40 -5.41 -3.96 -5.64
N TRP A 41 -4.13 -3.92 -5.97
CA TRP A 41 -3.64 -3.79 -7.35
C TRP A 41 -2.73 -4.95 -7.69
N ARG A 42 -2.81 -5.41 -8.94
CA ARG A 42 -1.85 -6.40 -9.46
C ARG A 42 -0.61 -5.67 -9.96
N HIS A 43 0.55 -6.05 -9.44
CA HIS A 43 1.85 -5.66 -9.95
C HIS A 43 2.38 -6.71 -10.93
N LEU A 44 3.45 -6.40 -11.66
CA LEU A 44 4.24 -7.43 -12.34
C LEU A 44 4.62 -8.54 -11.37
N ASP A 45 4.52 -9.77 -11.85
CA ASP A 45 4.86 -10.96 -11.09
C ASP A 45 6.35 -10.92 -10.74
N THR A 46 6.69 -11.19 -9.47
CA THR A 46 8.07 -11.11 -8.94
C THR A 46 8.47 -12.49 -8.44
N CYS A 47 9.67 -12.95 -8.80
CA CYS A 47 10.18 -14.27 -8.42
C CYS A 47 9.24 -15.45 -8.81
N GLN A 48 8.53 -15.33 -9.93
CA GLN A 48 7.51 -16.30 -10.40
C GLN A 48 6.25 -16.36 -9.53
N TYR A 49 6.07 -15.41 -8.59
CA TYR A 49 4.86 -15.26 -7.80
C TYR A 49 4.04 -14.09 -8.31
N ARG A 50 2.71 -14.24 -8.27
CA ARG A 50 1.80 -13.12 -8.50
C ARG A 50 2.01 -12.08 -7.41
N THR A 51 2.28 -10.84 -7.78
CA THR A 51 2.50 -9.77 -6.80
C THR A 51 1.26 -8.90 -6.69
N ILE A 52 0.74 -8.75 -5.48
CA ILE A 52 -0.39 -7.86 -5.16
C ILE A 52 0.08 -6.77 -4.22
N ILE A 53 -0.27 -5.53 -4.53
CA ILE A 53 -0.11 -4.38 -3.63
C ILE A 53 -1.46 -4.14 -2.95
N GLU A 54 -1.45 -3.95 -1.64
CA GLU A 54 -2.62 -3.63 -0.81
C GLU A 54 -2.33 -2.35 -0.01
N ALA A 55 -3.21 -1.34 -0.10
CA ALA A 55 -3.05 -0.04 0.56
C ALA A 55 -4.40 0.63 0.83
#